data_AF-A0A376RJG8-F1
#
_entry.id   AF-A0A376RJG8-F1
#
_cell.length_a   1.000
_cell.length_b   1.000
_cell.length_c   1.000
_cell.angle_alpha   90.00
_cell.angle_beta   90.00
_cell.angle_gamma   90.00
#
_symmetry.space_group_name_H-M   'P 1'
#
loop_
_entity.id
_entity.type
_entity.pdbx_description
1 polymer ?
#
loop_
_entity_poly.entity_id
_entity_poly.type
_entity_poly.pdbx_seq_one_letter_code
_entity_poly.pdbx_strand_id
1 'polypeptide(L)'
;MTNQIDLNYRSPEVLLAMVDVLLCYLAKGAEYVRLDAVGFMWKEPGTSCIHLEKTHLIIKLLRSIIDNVAPGTVIITETNVPHKDNIAYFGAGDDEAHMVYQFLAAATGAACGAKTER
;
A
#
# COMPACT_ATOMS: atom_id res chain seq x y z
N MET A 1 -1.60 18.04 14.23
CA MET A 1 -1.18 17.03 13.24
C MET A 1 -1.61 17.51 11.86
N THR A 2 -0.90 18.49 11.28
CA THR A 2 -1.23 19.10 9.98
C THR A 2 0.01 19.25 9.08
N ASN A 3 1.12 18.59 9.46
CA ASN A 3 2.41 18.78 8.79
C ASN A 3 2.68 17.74 7.69
N GLN A 4 1.71 16.86 7.38
CA GLN A 4 1.81 15.91 6.29
C GLN A 4 0.95 16.40 5.12
N ILE A 5 1.62 16.75 4.03
CA ILE A 5 0.99 17.21 2.79
C ILE A 5 0.89 15.99 1.88
N ASP A 6 -0.32 15.68 1.40
CA ASP A 6 -0.52 14.58 0.46
C ASP A 6 0.12 14.88 -0.90
N LEU A 7 0.84 13.89 -1.43
CA LEU A 7 1.45 13.99 -2.75
C LEU A 7 0.39 13.89 -3.86
N ASN A 8 0.53 14.74 -4.87
CA ASN A 8 -0.38 14.74 -6.02
C ASN A 8 0.11 13.80 -7.13
N TYR A 9 -0.26 12.52 -7.04
CA TYR A 9 0.08 11.50 -8.04
C TYR A 9 -0.58 11.71 -9.41
N ARG A 10 -1.50 12.68 -9.57
CA ARG A 10 -1.99 13.11 -10.87
C ARG A 10 -0.92 13.86 -11.68
N SER A 11 0.04 14.49 -10.99
CA SER A 11 1.19 15.09 -11.65
C SER A 11 2.17 13.97 -12.03
N PRO A 12 2.48 13.79 -13.32
CA PRO A 12 3.46 12.77 -13.75
C PRO A 12 4.84 13.04 -13.15
N GLU A 13 5.20 14.30 -12.90
CA GLU A 13 6.47 14.67 -12.27
C GLU A 13 6.59 14.14 -10.84
N VAL A 14 5.49 14.15 -10.08
CA VAL A 14 5.46 13.61 -8.72
C VAL A 14 5.57 12.10 -8.74
N LEU A 15 4.86 11.44 -9.67
CA LEU A 15 4.95 9.98 -9.83
C LEU A 15 6.38 9.56 -10.19
N LEU A 16 7.02 10.24 -11.14
CA LEU A 16 8.41 9.97 -11.53
C LEU A 16 9.38 10.22 -10.37
N ALA A 17 9.23 11.32 -9.63
CA ALA A 17 10.07 11.58 -8.46
C ALA A 17 9.94 10.48 -7.39
N MET A 18 8.73 9.94 -7.17
CA MET A 18 8.52 8.82 -6.24
C MET A 18 9.12 7.51 -6.77
N VAL A 19 9.07 7.27 -8.08
CA VAL A 19 9.77 6.13 -8.71
C VAL A 19 11.28 6.26 -8.54
N ASP A 20 11.87 7.45 -8.72
CA ASP A 20 13.29 7.68 -8.51
C ASP A 20 13.71 7.39 -7.06
N VAL A 21 12.89 7.80 -6.09
CA VAL A 21 13.10 7.47 -4.68
C VAL A 21 13.06 5.96 -4.48
N LEU A 22 12.07 5.27 -5.05
CA LEU A 22 11.98 3.81 -4.97
C LEU A 22 13.25 3.15 -5.55
N LEU A 23 13.66 3.52 -6.76
CA LEU A 23 14.85 2.99 -7.42
C LEU A 23 16.12 3.24 -6.60
N CYS A 24 16.23 4.40 -5.96
CA CYS A 24 17.35 4.73 -5.06
C CYS A 24 17.44 3.76 -3.87
N TYR A 25 16.31 3.38 -3.28
CA TYR A 25 16.28 2.38 -2.20
C TYR A 25 16.57 0.96 -2.71
N LEU A 26 16.05 0.59 -3.89
CA LEU A 26 16.36 -0.70 -4.50
C LEU A 26 17.84 -0.84 -4.83
N ALA A 27 18.47 0.21 -5.36
CA ALA A 27 19.90 0.26 -5.64
C ALA A 27 20.77 0.10 -4.38
N LYS A 28 20.22 0.41 -3.20
CA LYS A 28 20.86 0.21 -1.90
C LYS A 28 20.63 -1.17 -1.30
N GLY A 29 19.91 -2.06 -2.00
CA GLY A 29 19.64 -3.43 -1.56
C GLY A 29 18.41 -3.58 -0.67
N ALA A 30 17.37 -2.75 -0.85
CA ALA A 30 16.12 -2.91 -0.10
C ALA A 30 15.39 -4.22 -0.50
N GLU A 31 15.25 -5.14 0.46
CA GLU A 31 14.53 -6.41 0.29
C GLU A 31 13.01 -6.29 0.53
N TYR A 32 12.59 -5.31 1.34
CA TYR A 32 11.19 -5.08 1.68
C TYR A 32 10.82 -3.61 1.50
N VAL A 33 9.76 -3.34 0.75
CA VAL A 33 9.22 -2.00 0.51
C VAL A 33 7.80 -1.94 1.08
N ARG A 34 7.63 -1.18 2.17
CA ARG A 34 6.31 -0.93 2.77
C ARG A 34 5.70 0.32 2.13
N LEU A 35 4.55 0.16 1.47
CA LEU A 35 3.76 1.26 0.95
C LEU A 35 2.73 1.67 2.01
N ASP A 36 2.96 2.85 2.59
CA ASP A 36 2.10 3.45 3.62
C ASP A 36 0.92 4.20 2.98
N ALA A 37 -0.24 4.15 3.63
CA ALA A 37 -1.44 4.90 3.25
C ALA A 37 -1.87 4.76 1.76
N VAL A 38 -1.65 3.59 1.15
CA VAL A 38 -1.89 3.41 -0.30
C VAL A 38 -3.33 3.71 -0.72
N GLY A 39 -4.30 3.49 0.16
CA GLY A 39 -5.71 3.78 -0.11
C GLY A 39 -6.01 5.21 -0.52
N PHE A 40 -5.20 6.17 -0.08
CA PHE A 40 -5.42 7.61 -0.30
C PHE A 40 -4.53 8.20 -1.41
N MET A 41 -3.81 7.36 -2.15
CA MET A 41 -2.82 7.79 -3.15
C MET A 41 -3.44 8.60 -4.31
N TRP A 42 -4.70 8.34 -4.64
CA TRP A 42 -5.43 9.08 -5.67
C TRP A 42 -6.65 9.81 -5.12
N LYS A 43 -6.82 11.07 -5.51
CA LYS A 43 -7.94 11.93 -5.10
C LYS A 43 -8.72 12.40 -6.31
N GLU A 44 -10.04 12.22 -6.29
CA GLU A 44 -10.93 12.63 -7.37
C GLU A 44 -12.20 13.30 -6.82
N PRO A 45 -12.51 14.54 -7.22
CA PRO A 45 -13.73 15.23 -6.77
C PRO A 45 -14.99 14.43 -7.05
N GLY A 46 -15.89 14.32 -6.07
CA GLY A 46 -17.12 13.55 -6.19
C GLY A 46 -16.98 12.05 -5.91
N THR A 47 -15.79 11.58 -5.52
CA THR A 47 -15.57 10.20 -5.08
C THR A 47 -15.20 10.15 -3.59
N SER A 48 -15.16 8.95 -3.01
CA SER A 48 -14.64 8.71 -1.66
C SER A 48 -13.15 9.01 -1.52
N CYS A 49 -12.40 9.17 -2.63
CA CYS A 49 -10.93 9.33 -2.64
C CYS A 49 -10.18 8.19 -1.93
N ILE A 50 -10.81 7.02 -1.82
CA ILE A 50 -10.27 5.82 -1.15
C ILE A 50 -10.50 4.63 -2.09
N HIS A 51 -9.46 3.80 -2.29
CA HIS A 51 -9.50 2.58 -3.14
C HIS A 51 -9.90 2.82 -4.60
N LEU A 52 -9.53 3.99 -5.16
CA LEU A 52 -9.79 4.26 -6.56
C LEU A 52 -8.95 3.34 -7.46
N GLU A 53 -9.49 2.94 -8.61
CA GLU A 53 -8.78 2.08 -9.58
C GLU A 53 -7.40 2.63 -9.95
N LYS A 54 -7.25 3.95 -10.00
CA LYS A 54 -5.98 4.63 -10.28
C LYS A 54 -4.91 4.35 -9.22
N THR A 55 -5.30 4.15 -7.96
CA THR A 55 -4.40 3.72 -6.89
C THR A 55 -3.85 2.32 -7.19
N HIS A 56 -4.71 1.38 -7.58
CA HIS A 56 -4.33 0.03 -7.96
C HIS A 56 -3.34 0.04 -9.15
N LEU A 57 -3.62 0.85 -10.17
CA LEU A 57 -2.73 1.00 -11.33
C LEU A 57 -1.34 1.53 -10.95
N ILE A 58 -1.24 2.46 -10.00
CA ILE A 58 0.06 2.93 -9.51
C ILE A 58 0.81 1.80 -8.80
N ILE A 59 0.13 1.01 -7.97
CA ILE A 59 0.75 -0.14 -7.28
C ILE A 59 1.25 -1.17 -8.30
N LYS A 60 0.46 -1.49 -9.34
CA LYS A 60 0.89 -2.37 -10.45
C LYS A 60 2.12 -1.84 -11.17
N LEU A 61 2.19 -0.53 -11.39
CA LEU A 61 3.37 0.10 -12.00
C LEU A 61 4.60 -0.07 -11.11
N LEU A 62 4.50 0.24 -9.82
CA LEU A 62 5.61 0.10 -8.87
C LEU A 62 6.06 -1.36 -8.75
N ARG A 63 5.11 -2.30 -8.72
CA ARG A 63 5.36 -3.73 -8.75
C ARG A 63 6.15 -4.15 -9.99
N SER A 64 5.68 -3.71 -11.17
CA SER A 64 6.36 -4.01 -12.44
C SER A 64 7.78 -3.46 -12.46
N ILE A 65 8.02 -2.27 -11.93
CA ILE A 65 9.37 -1.69 -11.82
C ILE A 65 10.26 -2.54 -10.92
N ILE A 66 9.77 -2.94 -9.75
CA ILE A 66 10.52 -3.77 -8.80
C ILE A 66 10.88 -5.12 -9.43
N ASP A 67 9.91 -5.80 -10.05
CA ASP A 67 10.13 -7.12 -10.66
C ASP A 67 11.21 -7.08 -11.76
N ASN A 68 11.36 -5.95 -12.46
CA ASN A 68 12.38 -5.76 -13.49
C ASN A 68 13.75 -5.34 -12.95
N VAL A 69 13.80 -4.52 -11.91
CA VAL A 69 15.05 -3.91 -11.41
C VAL A 69 15.67 -4.70 -10.27
N ALA A 70 14.85 -5.25 -9.38
CA ALA A 70 15.27 -5.95 -8.17
C ALA A 70 14.37 -7.18 -7.93
N PRO A 71 14.49 -8.23 -8.77
CA PRO A 71 13.71 -9.45 -8.61
C PRO A 71 14.03 -10.09 -7.26
N GLY A 72 13.00 -10.23 -6.42
CA GLY A 72 13.11 -10.74 -5.04
C GLY A 72 12.74 -9.73 -3.96
N THR A 73 12.62 -8.43 -4.30
CA THR A 73 12.10 -7.43 -3.37
C THR A 73 10.58 -7.56 -3.18
N VAL A 74 10.13 -7.56 -1.93
CA VAL A 74 8.72 -7.76 -1.56
C VAL A 74 8.04 -6.42 -1.30
N ILE A 75 6.88 -6.20 -1.92
CA ILE A 75 6.00 -5.04 -1.64
C ILE A 75 4.96 -5.43 -0.60
N ILE A 76 4.89 -4.63 0.46
CA ILE A 76 3.90 -4.76 1.53
C ILE A 76 2.99 -3.53 1.51
N THR A 77 1.70 -3.71 1.25
CA THR A 77 0.72 -2.62 1.37
C THR A 77 0.15 -2.60 2.77
N GLU A 78 0.04 -1.40 3.35
CA GLU A 78 -0.64 -1.20 4.62
C GLU A 78 -1.93 -0.43 4.38
N THR A 79 -3.07 -1.07 4.66
CA THR A 79 -4.36 -0.40 4.66
C THR A 79 -5.18 -0.77 5.90
N ASN A 80 -5.72 0.24 6.56
CA ASN A 80 -6.58 0.10 7.72
C ASN A 80 -8.05 0.09 7.32
N VAL A 81 -8.45 -0.92 6.54
CA VAL A 81 -9.78 -1.00 5.92
C VAL A 81 -10.39 -2.39 6.13
N PRO A 82 -11.71 -2.55 5.95
CA PRO A 82 -12.37 -3.85 6.07
C PRO A 82 -11.68 -4.92 5.20
N HIS A 83 -11.60 -6.15 5.70
CA HIS A 83 -10.84 -7.24 5.06
C HIS A 83 -11.11 -7.41 3.56
N LYS A 84 -12.36 -7.22 3.12
CA LYS A 84 -12.76 -7.35 1.72
C LYS A 84 -12.07 -6.33 0.81
N ASP A 85 -11.89 -5.10 1.30
CA ASP A 85 -11.23 -4.03 0.55
C ASP A 85 -9.70 -4.18 0.59
N ASN A 86 -9.18 -4.83 1.63
CA ASN A 86 -7.76 -5.14 1.75
C ASN A 86 -7.33 -6.25 0.78
N ILE A 87 -8.17 -7.27 0.59
CA ILE A 87 -7.91 -8.37 -0.37
C ILE A 87 -7.83 -7.86 -1.81
N ALA A 88 -8.52 -6.77 -2.15
CA ALA A 88 -8.47 -6.19 -3.49
C ALA A 88 -7.05 -5.78 -3.92
N TYR A 89 -6.13 -5.52 -2.98
CA TYR A 89 -4.74 -5.18 -3.26
C TYR A 89 -3.83 -6.37 -3.61
N PHE A 90 -4.35 -7.60 -3.54
CA PHE A 90 -3.68 -8.75 -4.18
C PHE A 90 -3.90 -8.76 -5.70
N GLY A 91 -4.80 -7.92 -6.21
CA GLY A 91 -5.13 -7.85 -7.63
C GLY A 91 -5.94 -9.07 -8.11
N ALA A 92 -5.95 -9.27 -9.43
CA ALA A 92 -6.68 -10.36 -10.10
C ALA A 92 -5.78 -11.60 -10.30
N GLY A 93 -5.09 -12.03 -9.24
CA GLY A 93 -4.24 -13.22 -9.25
C GLY A 93 -2.73 -12.96 -9.21
N ASP A 94 -2.26 -12.10 -8.30
CA ASP A 94 -0.85 -11.80 -7.95
C ASP A 94 -0.16 -10.63 -8.67
N ASP A 95 -0.92 -9.78 -9.38
CA ASP A 95 -0.39 -8.67 -10.17
C ASP A 95 -0.18 -7.35 -9.41
N GLU A 96 -0.47 -7.30 -8.11
CA GLU A 96 -0.32 -6.12 -7.25
C GLU A 96 0.65 -6.35 -6.08
N ALA A 97 0.18 -6.34 -4.83
CA ALA A 97 1.01 -6.47 -3.65
C ALA A 97 1.38 -7.94 -3.37
N HIS A 98 2.64 -8.17 -3.00
CA HIS A 98 3.10 -9.50 -2.57
C HIS A 98 2.56 -9.86 -1.19
N MET A 99 2.40 -8.86 -0.32
CA MET A 99 1.84 -9.02 1.01
C MET A 99 0.94 -7.83 1.33
N VAL A 100 -0.14 -8.11 2.05
CA VAL A 100 -1.11 -7.11 2.49
C VAL A 100 -1.17 -7.16 4.01
N TYR A 101 -0.91 -6.04 4.68
CA TYR A 101 -0.97 -5.95 6.14
C TYR A 101 -2.41 -5.71 6.60
N GLN A 102 -2.91 -6.56 7.49
CA GLN A 102 -4.27 -6.50 8.02
C GLN A 102 -4.28 -6.02 9.48
N PHE A 103 -4.65 -4.75 9.69
CA PHE A 103 -4.73 -4.18 11.04
C PHE A 103 -5.74 -4.85 11.97
N LEU A 104 -6.87 -5.35 11.45
CA LEU A 104 -7.91 -5.98 12.25
C LEU A 104 -7.41 -7.20 13.03
N ALA A 105 -6.48 -7.98 12.50
CA ALA A 105 -5.96 -9.17 13.18
C ALA A 105 -5.09 -8.83 14.41
N ALA A 106 -4.47 -7.65 14.45
CA ALA A 106 -3.72 -7.18 15.61
C ALA A 106 -4.65 -6.70 16.75
N ALA A 107 -5.85 -6.21 16.42
CA ALA A 107 -6.82 -5.75 17.40
C ALA A 107 -7.63 -6.90 18.02
N THR A 108 -7.91 -7.98 17.29
CA THR A 108 -8.65 -9.13 17.82
C THR A 108 -7.82 -10.05 18.73
N GLY A 109 -6.49 -9.92 18.72
CA GLY A 109 -5.61 -10.63 19.67
C GLY A 109 -5.68 -10.12 21.11
N ALA A 110 -6.15 -8.88 21.32
CA ALA A 110 -6.22 -8.26 22.65
C ALA A 110 -7.54 -8.51 23.41
N ALA A 111 -8.52 -9.20 22.82
CA ALA A 111 -9.85 -9.41 23.41
C ALA A 111 -10.13 -10.84 23.88
N CYS A 112 -9.14 -11.75 23.83
CA CYS A 112 -9.29 -13.12 24.34
C CYS A 112 -8.53 -13.26 25.67
N GLY A 113 -9.09 -12.69 26.74
CA GLY A 113 -8.46 -12.76 28.06
C GLY A 113 -9.18 -12.00 29.17
N ALA A 114 -10.51 -12.04 29.25
CA ALA A 114 -11.25 -11.60 30.44
C ALA A 114 -12.70 -12.09 30.46
N LYS A 115 -12.92 -13.41 30.63
CA LYS A 115 -14.18 -13.95 31.19
C LYS A 115 -13.92 -15.25 31.96
N THR A 116 -13.69 -15.08 33.26
CA THR A 116 -13.73 -16.06 34.37
C THR A 116 -13.93 -15.17 35.60
N GLU A 117 -14.91 -15.27 36.51
CA GLU A 117 -15.95 -16.23 36.86
C GLU A 117 -17.02 -15.47 37.68
N ARG A 118 -18.27 -15.95 37.67
CA ARG A 118 -19.17 -15.94 38.83
C ARG A 118 -19.69 -17.35 39.00
#